data_AF-A0A8S2XS98-F1
#
_entry.id   AF-A0A8S2XS98-F1
#
_cell.length_a   1.000
_cell.length_b   1.000
_cell.length_c   1.000
_cell.angle_alpha   90.00
_cell.angle_beta   90.00
_cell.angle_gamma   90.00
#
_symmetry.space_group_name_H-M   'P 1'
#
loop_
_entity.id
_entity.type
_entity.pdbx_description
1 polymer ?
#
loop_
_entity_poly.entity_id
_entity_poly.type
_entity_poly.pdbx_seq_one_letter_code
_entity_poly.pdbx_strand_id
1 'polypeptide(L)'
;MTYDEQKLAVIEQFSRLFNKSIEFIRSEFIEILHTDWTEEEYERGGYESFCTPGTLILEGDALKKPIDRLLFAGTETAAHYKGYIDGAIEAGYRAADEVASMLCIDRISVQ
;
A
#
# COMPACT_ATOMS: atom_id res chain seq x y z
N MET A 1 22.99 -6.53 -1.40
CA MET A 1 23.27 -7.98 -1.48
C MET A 1 23.09 -8.42 -2.91
N THR A 2 23.89 -9.35 -3.37
CA THR A 2 23.70 -10.00 -4.68
C THR A 2 22.53 -10.99 -4.62
N TYR A 3 22.06 -11.44 -5.79
CA TYR A 3 21.03 -12.49 -5.89
C TYR A 3 21.41 -13.75 -5.12
N ASP A 4 22.66 -14.21 -5.26
CA ASP A 4 23.14 -15.41 -4.58
C ASP A 4 23.20 -15.25 -3.05
N GLU A 5 23.59 -14.05 -2.59
CA GLU A 5 23.57 -13.72 -1.16
C GLU A 5 22.14 -13.71 -0.59
N GLN A 6 21.17 -13.14 -1.32
CA GLN A 6 19.76 -13.13 -0.92
C GLN A 6 19.20 -14.56 -0.89
N LYS A 7 19.45 -15.35 -1.94
CA LYS A 7 19.03 -16.75 -2.02
C LYS A 7 19.58 -17.57 -0.87
N LEU A 8 20.87 -17.42 -0.55
CA LEU A 8 21.48 -18.13 0.57
C LEU A 8 20.85 -17.73 1.91
N ALA A 9 20.62 -16.43 2.13
CA ALA A 9 19.98 -15.94 3.34
C ALA A 9 18.58 -16.53 3.54
N VAL A 10 17.77 -16.62 2.48
CA VAL A 10 16.43 -17.25 2.53
C VAL A 10 16.52 -18.74 2.86
N ILE A 11 17.44 -19.47 2.22
CA ILE A 11 17.67 -20.89 2.48
C ILE A 11 18.06 -21.13 3.95
N GLU A 12 18.94 -20.30 4.51
CA GLU A 12 19.35 -20.40 5.91
C GLU A 12 18.17 -20.11 6.87
N GLN A 13 17.35 -19.10 6.56
CA GLN A 13 16.16 -18.80 7.35
C GLN A 13 15.14 -19.95 7.31
N PHE A 14 14.90 -20.54 6.14
CA PHE A 14 14.01 -21.71 6.00
C PHE A 14 14.55 -22.94 6.70
N SER A 15 15.87 -23.18 6.66
CA SER A 15 16.51 -24.26 7.42
C SER A 15 16.21 -24.14 8.92
N ARG A 16 16.32 -22.92 9.48
CA ARG A 16 15.97 -22.64 10.88
C ARG A 16 14.48 -22.78 11.15
N LEU A 17 13.63 -22.19 10.30
CA LEU A 17 12.18 -22.17 10.48
C LEU A 17 11.57 -23.58 10.46
N PHE A 18 11.99 -24.41 9.50
CA PHE A 18 11.46 -25.76 9.32
C PHE A 18 12.26 -26.84 10.05
N ASN A 19 13.35 -26.47 10.73
CA ASN A 19 14.28 -27.38 11.40
C ASN A 19 14.76 -28.51 10.46
N LYS A 20 15.26 -28.12 9.28
CA LYS A 20 15.81 -29.00 8.25
C LYS A 20 17.23 -28.60 7.92
N SER A 21 18.03 -29.53 7.43
CA SER A 21 19.38 -29.20 6.94
C SER A 21 19.32 -28.23 5.77
N ILE A 22 20.37 -27.44 5.60
CA ILE A 22 20.52 -26.54 4.45
C ILE A 22 20.50 -27.34 3.14
N GLU A 23 21.08 -28.54 3.13
CA GLU A 23 21.08 -29.44 1.97
C GLU A 23 19.66 -29.86 1.57
N PHE A 24 18.81 -30.15 2.57
CA PHE A 24 17.41 -30.49 2.31
C PHE A 24 16.64 -29.28 1.77
N ILE A 25 16.78 -28.10 2.39
CA ILE A 25 16.12 -26.90 1.88
C ILE A 25 16.59 -26.59 0.46
N ARG A 26 17.91 -26.71 0.19
CA ARG A 26 18.48 -26.53 -1.15
C ARG A 26 17.93 -27.49 -2.18
N SER A 27 17.69 -28.77 -1.82
CA SER A 27 17.14 -29.74 -2.76
C SER A 27 15.68 -29.45 -3.13
N GLU A 28 14.92 -28.84 -2.22
CA GLU A 28 13.52 -28.45 -2.46
C GLU A 28 13.39 -27.03 -3.04
N PHE A 29 14.47 -26.25 -3.10
CA PHE A 29 14.45 -24.85 -3.52
C PHE A 29 14.44 -24.73 -5.04
N ILE A 30 13.33 -24.21 -5.59
CA ILE A 30 13.19 -23.99 -7.04
C ILE A 30 13.81 -22.65 -7.44
N GLU A 31 13.24 -21.54 -6.98
CA GLU A 31 13.67 -20.19 -7.34
C GLU A 31 13.29 -19.15 -6.28
N ILE A 32 13.89 -17.96 -6.37
CA ILE A 32 13.46 -16.75 -5.66
C ILE A 32 13.15 -15.66 -6.69
N LEU A 33 11.98 -15.07 -6.54
CA LEU A 33 11.57 -13.83 -7.19
C LEU A 33 11.40 -12.79 -6.09
N HIS A 34 12.05 -11.64 -6.26
CA HIS A 34 11.98 -10.54 -5.30
C HIS A 34 11.75 -9.23 -6.04
N THR A 35 10.97 -8.37 -5.42
CA THR A 35 10.75 -6.99 -5.87
C THR A 35 11.19 -6.08 -4.74
N ASP A 36 11.98 -5.06 -5.06
CA ASP A 36 12.29 -3.97 -4.13
C ASP A 36 11.33 -2.82 -4.36
N TRP A 37 10.27 -2.78 -3.56
CA TRP A 37 9.26 -1.73 -3.65
C TRP A 37 9.81 -0.34 -3.31
N THR A 38 10.96 -0.25 -2.63
CA THR A 38 11.57 1.04 -2.29
C THR A 38 12.22 1.72 -3.49
N GLU A 39 12.59 0.95 -4.51
CA GLU A 39 13.20 1.45 -5.75
C GLU A 39 12.17 1.68 -6.88
N GLU A 40 10.92 1.26 -6.69
CA GLU A 40 9.84 1.49 -7.65
C GLU A 40 9.45 2.98 -7.68
N GLU A 41 9.65 3.66 -8.82
CA GLU A 41 9.56 5.12 -8.95
C GLU A 41 8.21 5.70 -8.47
N TYR A 42 7.13 4.98 -8.74
CA TYR A 42 5.76 5.41 -8.48
C TYR A 42 5.20 4.94 -7.13
N GLU A 43 5.83 3.95 -6.50
CA GLU A 43 5.41 3.41 -5.19
C GLU A 43 6.31 3.94 -4.07
N ARG A 44 7.63 3.96 -4.30
CA ARG A 44 8.67 4.49 -3.40
C ARG A 44 8.71 3.82 -2.03
N GLY A 45 8.12 2.64 -1.91
CA GLY A 45 8.00 1.88 -0.68
C GLY A 45 6.84 0.89 -0.74
N GLY A 46 6.53 0.33 0.43
CA GLY A 46 5.39 -0.56 0.61
C GLY A 46 5.22 -0.95 2.07
N TYR A 47 4.10 -1.56 2.44
CA TYR A 47 2.88 -1.78 1.65
C TYR A 47 1.91 -0.58 1.70
N GLU A 48 2.11 0.34 2.64
CA GLU A 48 1.29 1.53 2.82
C GLU A 48 2.17 2.72 3.23
N SER A 49 1.60 3.93 3.17
CA SER A 49 2.21 5.10 3.78
C SER A 49 1.94 5.13 5.29
N PHE A 50 2.99 5.25 6.10
CA PHE A 50 2.85 5.46 7.55
C PHE A 50 3.22 6.89 7.96
N CYS A 51 2.57 7.37 9.02
CA CYS A 51 2.80 8.69 9.58
C CYS A 51 3.90 8.66 10.66
N THR A 52 4.70 9.73 10.72
CA THR A 52 5.57 9.96 11.88
C THR A 52 4.74 10.22 13.15
N PRO A 53 5.29 9.99 14.36
CA PRO A 53 4.58 10.25 15.60
C PRO A 53 3.97 11.66 15.65
N GLY A 54 2.69 11.74 16.02
CA GLY A 54 1.95 13.00 16.14
C GLY A 54 1.28 13.50 14.86
N THR A 55 1.72 13.06 13.66
CA THR A 55 1.15 13.54 12.39
C THR A 55 -0.33 13.24 12.24
N LEU A 56 -0.79 12.04 12.62
CA LEU A 56 -2.22 11.68 12.54
C LEU A 56 -3.12 12.55 13.43
N ILE A 57 -2.60 13.00 14.58
CA ILE A 57 -3.36 13.86 15.51
C ILE A 57 -3.47 15.28 14.95
N LEU A 58 -2.38 15.79 14.37
CA LEU A 58 -2.31 17.17 13.89
C LEU A 58 -2.96 17.33 12.51
N GLU A 59 -2.76 16.37 11.61
CA GLU A 59 -3.05 16.50 10.17
C GLU A 59 -3.91 15.35 9.62
N GLY A 60 -4.41 14.43 10.46
CA GLY A 60 -5.14 13.24 9.99
C GLY A 60 -6.38 13.58 9.17
N ASP A 61 -7.09 14.66 9.51
CA ASP A 61 -8.26 15.13 8.76
C ASP A 61 -7.90 15.69 7.38
N ALA A 62 -6.68 16.21 7.20
CA ALA A 62 -6.24 16.79 5.94
C ALA A 62 -6.09 15.73 4.85
N LEU A 63 -5.81 14.47 5.22
CA LEU A 63 -5.49 13.37 4.30
C LEU A 63 -6.56 13.10 3.23
N LYS A 64 -7.84 13.32 3.56
CA LYS A 64 -8.97 13.07 2.65
C LYS A 64 -9.83 14.30 2.39
N LYS A 65 -9.40 15.47 2.87
CA LYS A 65 -10.16 16.72 2.73
C LYS A 65 -10.11 17.21 1.28
N PRO A 66 -11.25 17.47 0.61
CA PRO A 66 -11.27 18.05 -0.73
C PRO A 66 -10.59 19.42 -0.79
N ILE A 67 -9.97 19.72 -1.94
CA ILE A 67 -9.45 21.06 -2.27
C ILE A 67 -10.10 21.52 -3.56
N ASP A 68 -11.10 22.39 -3.46
CA ASP A 68 -11.96 22.80 -4.59
C ASP A 68 -12.52 21.58 -5.33
N ARG A 69 -12.13 21.33 -6.58
CA ARG A 69 -12.55 20.18 -7.40
C ARG A 69 -11.59 18.98 -7.33
N LEU A 70 -10.57 19.05 -6.47
CA LEU A 70 -9.62 17.96 -6.23
C LEU A 70 -10.10 17.09 -5.06
N LEU A 71 -10.33 15.81 -5.35
CA LEU A 71 -10.74 14.78 -4.39
C LEU A 71 -9.66 13.71 -4.30
N PHE A 72 -9.42 13.21 -3.09
CA PHE A 72 -8.35 12.25 -2.82
C PHE A 72 -8.94 10.87 -2.57
N ALA A 73 -8.52 9.87 -3.35
CA ALA A 73 -8.80 8.45 -3.12
C ALA A 73 -7.54 7.76 -2.56
N GLY A 74 -7.37 6.47 -2.83
CA GLY A 74 -6.24 5.68 -2.33
C GLY A 74 -6.50 5.10 -0.95
N THR A 75 -5.89 3.96 -0.66
CA THR A 75 -6.20 3.14 0.52
C THR A 75 -5.98 3.88 1.84
N GLU A 76 -5.05 4.84 1.86
CA GLU A 76 -4.75 5.70 3.00
C GLU A 76 -5.96 6.55 3.44
N THR A 77 -6.86 6.87 2.51
CA THR A 77 -8.06 7.70 2.77
C THR A 77 -9.27 6.89 3.24
N ALA A 78 -9.18 5.56 3.24
CA ALA A 78 -10.28 4.66 3.62
C ALA A 78 -10.66 4.80 5.11
N ALA A 79 -11.90 4.51 5.47
CA ALA A 79 -12.30 4.39 6.87
C ALA A 79 -11.92 3.01 7.45
N HIS A 80 -11.95 1.96 6.61
CA HIS A 80 -11.58 0.59 6.99
C HIS A 80 -10.45 0.06 6.11
N TYR A 81 -9.67 -0.88 6.67
CA TYR A 81 -8.63 -1.59 5.94
C TYR A 81 -7.64 -0.69 5.19
N LYS A 82 -7.26 0.45 5.80
CA LYS A 82 -6.18 1.31 5.28
C LYS A 82 -4.92 0.49 5.05
N GLY A 83 -4.27 0.71 3.90
CA GLY A 83 -3.09 -0.03 3.48
C GLY A 83 -3.39 -1.34 2.72
N TYR A 84 -4.66 -1.70 2.55
CA TYR A 84 -5.07 -2.92 1.86
C TYR A 84 -5.91 -2.62 0.62
N ILE A 85 -6.10 -3.65 -0.21
CA ILE A 85 -6.90 -3.59 -1.44
C ILE A 85 -8.35 -3.20 -1.13
N ASP A 86 -8.96 -3.76 -0.08
CA ASP A 86 -10.30 -3.42 0.37
C ASP A 86 -10.46 -1.93 0.69
N GLY A 87 -9.46 -1.34 1.35
CA GLY A 87 -9.41 0.10 1.60
C GLY A 87 -9.29 0.92 0.31
N ALA A 88 -8.50 0.47 -0.67
CA ALA A 88 -8.40 1.14 -1.96
C ALA A 88 -9.75 1.16 -2.71
N ILE A 89 -10.48 0.04 -2.66
CA ILE A 89 -11.82 -0.10 -3.25
C ILE A 89 -12.80 0.83 -2.54
N GLU A 90 -12.85 0.79 -1.20
CA GLU A 90 -13.71 1.65 -0.39
C GLU A 90 -13.47 3.14 -0.68
N ALA A 91 -12.20 3.56 -0.65
CA ALA A 91 -11.80 4.93 -0.89
C ALA A 91 -12.13 5.40 -2.31
N GLY A 92 -12.00 4.52 -3.31
CA GLY A 92 -12.35 4.80 -4.70
C GLY A 92 -13.84 5.04 -4.90
N TYR A 93 -14.70 4.18 -4.34
CA TYR A 93 -16.15 4.36 -4.43
C TYR A 93 -16.60 5.64 -3.73
N ARG A 94 -16.10 5.91 -2.53
CA ARG A 94 -16.40 7.17 -1.82
C ARG A 94 -15.98 8.40 -2.64
N ALA A 95 -14.78 8.40 -3.24
CA ALA A 95 -14.34 9.52 -4.08
C ALA A 95 -15.28 9.72 -5.30
N ALA A 96 -15.75 8.64 -5.91
CA ALA A 96 -16.69 8.70 -7.03
C ALA A 96 -18.05 9.28 -6.61
N ASP A 97 -18.56 8.92 -5.44
CA ASP A 97 -19.81 9.48 -4.89
C ASP A 97 -19.69 10.98 -4.57
N GLU A 98 -18.52 11.40 -4.07
CA GLU A 98 -18.20 12.82 -3.85
C GLU A 98 -18.19 13.62 -5.16
N VAL A 99 -17.57 13.08 -6.23
CA VAL A 99 -17.62 13.67 -7.58
C VAL A 99 -19.06 13.79 -8.06
N ALA A 100 -19.84 12.71 -7.97
CA ALA A 100 -21.23 12.69 -8.40
C ALA A 100 -22.07 13.76 -7.68
N SER A 101 -21.83 13.94 -6.37
CA SER A 101 -22.49 14.96 -5.55
C SER A 101 -22.13 16.38 -6.01
N MET A 102 -20.85 16.66 -6.28
CA MET A 102 -20.42 17.97 -6.79
C MET A 102 -21.05 18.31 -8.14
N LEU A 103 -21.13 17.34 -9.07
CA LEU A 103 -21.75 17.53 -10.37
C LEU A 103 -23.28 17.74 -10.31
N CYS A 104 -23.94 17.26 -9.25
CA CYS A 104 -25.35 17.52 -9.01
C CYS A 104 -25.57 18.94 -8.45
N ILE A 105 -24.69 19.41 -7.59
CA ILE A 105 -24.77 20.77 -7.00
C ILE A 105 -24.49 21.85 -8.06
N ASP A 106 -23.49 21.64 -8.92
CA ASP A 106 -23.17 22.57 -10.01
C ASP A 106 -24.33 22.74 -11.00
N ARG A 107 -25.17 21.72 -11.18
CA ARG A 107 -26.35 21.80 -12.06
C ARG A 107 -27.50 22.64 -11.50
N ILE A 108 -27.58 22.81 -10.19
CA ILE A 108 -28.62 23.62 -9.53
C ILE A 108 -28.22 25.11 -9.51
N SER A 109 -26.92 25.41 -9.51
CA SER A 109 -26.39 26.77 -9.41
C SER A 109 -26.28 27.54 -10.75
N VAL A 110 -26.65 26.89 -11.87
CA VAL A 110 -26.56 27.46 -13.23
C VAL A 110 -27.96 27.61 -13.89
N GLN A 111 -29.04 27.48 -13.11
CA GLN A 111 -30.40 27.89 -13.51
C GLN A 111 -30.80 29.18 -12.80
#